data_AF-A0A1V6A837-F1
#
_entry.id   AF-A0A1V6A837-F1
#
_cell.length_a   1.000
_cell.length_b   1.000
_cell.length_c   1.000
_cell.angle_alpha   90.00
_cell.angle_beta   90.00
_cell.angle_gamma   90.00
#
_symmetry.space_group_name_H-M   'P 1'
#
loop_
_entity.id
_entity.type
_entity.pdbx_description
1 polymer ?
#
loop_
_entity_poly.entity_id
_entity_poly.type
_entity_poly.pdbx_seq_one_letter_code
_entity_poly.pdbx_strand_id
1 'polypeptide(L)'
;MRKNFMSGLVVLVLILAFTVSTIACTSIPVSKGAAAGKYVMTTWTDDSGSDNTRINVVPAKDWPAGSMRTVLRNTDSGQFENIANPIFSPGEIPQVAHTYQYINASYSFMNEMGVGIGESTIGGDSKMRNTKGWFDIVELQRIALERGKTAREVVQIMGDLAEKYGYGIGGECLTVVDKDEVWQFEVFGPGALWEPGSGEPGAVWAAVRIPEGYVGVCANRSRIGEVHPEDTANYLCSKHIFSLAEELGLWDPKSGKAFKVYETYGRKTYSPYNARREWRVLDLLAPSMKLDPWLEQYPFVVKPDKPVTPQILMAICRDHYEGTEFDLTKGLAAGPFGTPDRWPTSSSSNPKNSAGWERAISLFRTNFTVVFEMKANLPAAIGGLVWFAYDKPGTSCFTPIYSGVKYLPESYAKGNRGANYDVFSRESAWWAFNFVSNYANLKYSVMIKDIQAVRDPIEAEAFAMQPYVEKAALDLYAKDPELAKDFLTQYSNSLANKAVNAYWKLASTLAARYTDGYTYGYDDGKSSSTGYPKEWLDAIGFGLSTIRPELRGK
;
A
#
# COMPACT_ATOMS: atom_id res chain seq x y z
N MET A 1 -53.26 48.36 -14.35
CA MET A 1 -53.24 47.53 -15.57
C MET A 1 -52.05 46.57 -15.49
N ARG A 2 -52.35 45.26 -15.43
CA ARG A 2 -51.58 44.05 -15.79
C ARG A 2 -50.08 44.00 -15.41
N LYS A 3 -49.71 43.18 -14.41
CA LYS A 3 -49.34 41.76 -14.51
C LYS A 3 -48.09 41.54 -15.37
N ASN A 4 -47.03 40.99 -14.77
CA ASN A 4 -46.48 39.69 -15.18
C ASN A 4 -45.58 39.10 -14.08
N PHE A 5 -46.14 38.07 -13.45
CA PHE A 5 -45.43 37.01 -12.73
C PHE A 5 -44.53 36.27 -13.73
N MET A 6 -43.26 36.05 -13.38
CA MET A 6 -42.51 34.92 -13.95
C MET A 6 -41.71 34.27 -12.82
N SER A 7 -42.22 33.12 -12.42
CA SER A 7 -41.62 32.17 -11.50
C SER A 7 -40.31 31.64 -12.07
N GLY A 8 -39.18 31.95 -11.44
CA GLY A 8 -37.90 31.29 -11.67
C GLY A 8 -37.63 30.29 -10.56
N LEU A 9 -38.00 29.03 -10.78
CA LEU A 9 -37.62 27.91 -9.92
C LEU A 9 -36.11 27.71 -10.07
N VAL A 10 -35.31 28.20 -9.11
CA VAL A 10 -33.87 27.88 -9.05
C VAL A 10 -33.76 26.44 -8.56
N VAL A 11 -33.71 25.49 -9.50
CA VAL A 11 -33.31 24.11 -9.21
C VAL A 11 -31.80 24.12 -9.02
N LEU A 12 -31.37 24.15 -7.76
CA LEU A 12 -29.99 23.91 -7.38
C LEU A 12 -29.72 22.40 -7.56
N VAL A 13 -29.27 22.00 -8.75
CA VAL A 13 -28.76 20.64 -8.96
C VAL A 13 -27.38 20.57 -8.29
N LEU A 14 -27.34 20.16 -7.02
CA LEU A 14 -26.14 19.68 -6.38
C LEU A 14 -25.74 18.37 -7.08
N ILE A 15 -24.88 18.49 -8.09
CA ILE A 15 -24.12 17.34 -8.59
C ILE A 15 -23.11 17.00 -7.49
N LEU A 16 -23.51 16.13 -6.56
CA LEU A 16 -22.59 15.36 -5.74
C LEU A 16 -21.81 14.46 -6.69
N ALA A 17 -20.71 14.98 -7.24
CA ALA A 17 -19.67 14.15 -7.79
C ALA A 17 -19.06 13.37 -6.62
N PHE A 18 -19.60 12.18 -6.37
CA PHE A 18 -18.90 11.18 -5.56
C PHE A 18 -17.61 10.84 -6.31
N THR A 19 -16.52 11.51 -5.94
CA THR A 19 -15.20 10.98 -6.21
C THR A 19 -15.06 9.79 -5.27
N VAL A 20 -15.22 8.59 -5.81
CA VAL A 20 -14.80 7.40 -5.09
C VAL A 20 -13.27 7.47 -5.08
N SER A 21 -12.69 7.88 -3.96
CA SER A 21 -11.29 7.62 -3.66
C SER A 21 -11.09 6.11 -3.77
N THR A 22 -10.48 5.67 -4.86
CA THR A 22 -10.17 4.25 -5.05
C THR A 22 -8.83 3.99 -4.38
N ILE A 23 -8.87 3.56 -3.13
CA ILE A 23 -7.72 2.93 -2.48
C ILE A 23 -7.55 1.57 -3.16
N ALA A 24 -6.33 1.28 -3.59
CA ALA A 24 -6.01 -0.05 -4.05
C ALA A 24 -4.57 -0.32 -3.68
N CYS A 25 -4.26 -1.32 -2.85
CA CYS A 25 -2.89 -1.64 -2.44
C CYS A 25 -2.49 -3.06 -2.89
N THR A 26 -1.20 -3.38 -2.85
CA THR A 26 -0.69 -4.75 -3.08
C THR A 26 0.20 -5.18 -1.91
N SER A 27 -0.04 -6.35 -1.35
CA SER A 27 0.76 -6.94 -0.26
C SER A 27 1.24 -8.35 -0.62
N ILE A 28 2.50 -8.65 -0.27
CA ILE A 28 3.19 -9.88 -0.66
C ILE A 28 3.80 -10.53 0.59
N PRO A 29 3.06 -11.39 1.31
CA PRO A 29 3.57 -12.06 2.48
C PRO A 29 4.52 -13.21 2.11
N VAL A 30 5.64 -13.31 2.82
CA VAL A 30 6.70 -14.30 2.60
C VAL A 30 7.08 -14.95 3.92
N SER A 31 6.93 -16.27 3.99
CA SER A 31 7.34 -17.05 5.15
C SER A 31 8.85 -17.08 5.33
N LYS A 32 9.29 -17.37 6.55
CA LYS A 32 10.71 -17.46 6.92
C LYS A 32 11.48 -18.47 6.06
N GLY A 33 10.88 -19.62 5.78
CA GLY A 33 11.46 -20.68 4.96
C GLY A 33 11.67 -20.29 3.50
N ALA A 34 10.84 -19.40 2.95
CA ALA A 34 10.91 -18.92 1.57
C ALA A 34 11.97 -17.82 1.38
N ALA A 35 12.31 -17.09 2.43
CA ALA A 35 13.29 -16.01 2.39
C ALA A 35 14.74 -16.51 2.34
N ALA A 36 15.59 -15.82 1.58
CA ALA A 36 17.01 -16.12 1.48
C ALA A 36 17.74 -16.00 2.82
N GLY A 37 17.45 -14.94 3.59
CA GLY A 37 18.08 -14.67 4.88
C GLY A 37 17.36 -15.27 6.09
N LYS A 38 16.38 -16.16 5.88
CA LYS A 38 15.59 -16.79 6.97
C LYS A 38 14.94 -15.77 7.92
N TYR A 39 14.45 -14.67 7.36
CA TYR A 39 13.58 -13.69 8.01
C TYR A 39 12.17 -13.79 7.43
N VAL A 40 11.17 -13.34 8.18
CA VAL A 40 9.80 -13.19 7.68
C VAL A 40 9.68 -11.84 6.97
N MET A 41 8.92 -11.76 5.87
CA MET A 41 8.68 -10.50 5.17
C MET A 41 7.22 -10.33 4.81
N THR A 42 6.84 -9.07 4.60
CA THR A 42 5.69 -8.72 3.78
C THR A 42 5.99 -7.43 3.03
N THR A 43 5.06 -6.98 2.19
CA THR A 43 5.12 -5.68 1.52
C THR A 43 3.79 -4.97 1.64
N TRP A 44 3.80 -3.67 1.35
CA TRP A 44 2.59 -2.90 1.12
C TRP A 44 2.87 -1.68 0.25
N THR A 45 2.12 -1.55 -0.84
CA THR A 45 2.04 -0.32 -1.64
C THR A 45 0.77 0.44 -1.22
N ASP A 46 0.89 1.46 -0.38
CA ASP A 46 -0.24 2.29 0.05
C ASP A 46 -0.69 3.17 -1.12
N ASP A 47 -1.62 2.73 -1.96
CA ASP A 47 -2.06 3.53 -3.13
C ASP A 47 -3.37 4.26 -2.89
N SER A 48 -3.26 5.45 -2.31
CA SER A 48 -4.37 6.38 -2.09
C SER A 48 -4.14 7.76 -2.73
N GLY A 49 -5.21 8.33 -3.29
CA GLY A 49 -5.21 9.65 -3.92
C GLY A 49 -5.24 10.84 -2.94
N SER A 50 -5.46 10.57 -1.66
CA SER A 50 -5.89 11.57 -0.67
C SER A 50 -5.37 11.30 0.74
N ASP A 51 -4.68 10.18 0.96
CA ASP A 51 -4.15 9.85 2.28
C ASP A 51 -3.09 10.83 2.76
N ASN A 52 -3.01 10.92 4.08
CA ASN A 52 -1.99 11.64 4.78
C ASN A 52 -0.60 11.03 4.50
N THR A 53 0.34 11.85 4.05
CA THR A 53 1.71 11.44 3.70
C THR A 53 2.66 11.46 4.90
N ARG A 54 2.23 12.06 6.01
CA ARG A 54 3.07 12.26 7.20
C ARG A 54 3.26 10.96 7.97
N ILE A 55 4.50 10.70 8.37
CA ILE A 55 4.81 9.61 9.29
C ILE A 55 5.63 10.10 10.48
N ASN A 56 5.38 9.51 11.64
CA ASN A 56 6.06 9.86 12.88
C ASN A 56 6.10 8.67 13.85
N VAL A 57 7.02 8.71 14.81
CA VAL A 57 7.05 7.74 15.91
C VAL A 57 6.11 8.21 17.00
N VAL A 58 5.26 7.31 17.49
CA VAL A 58 4.45 7.51 18.71
C VAL A 58 5.13 6.72 19.83
N PRO A 59 5.58 7.37 20.92
CA PRO A 59 6.36 6.70 21.96
C PRO A 59 5.54 5.71 22.78
N ALA A 60 6.23 4.72 23.34
CA ALA A 60 5.67 3.84 24.36
C ALA A 60 5.22 4.63 25.59
N LYS A 61 4.21 4.13 26.30
CA LYS A 61 3.63 4.84 27.44
C LYS A 61 2.98 3.89 28.44
N ASP A 62 3.21 4.17 29.72
CA ASP A 62 2.46 3.57 30.82
C ASP A 62 1.21 4.39 31.16
N TRP A 63 0.14 3.71 31.50
CA TRP A 63 -1.16 4.30 31.77
C TRP A 63 -1.65 3.92 33.18
N PRO A 64 -2.18 4.88 33.95
CA PRO A 64 -2.83 4.59 35.23
C PRO A 64 -3.97 3.57 35.08
N ALA A 65 -4.21 2.76 36.12
CA ALA A 65 -5.32 1.82 36.14
C ALA A 65 -6.67 2.55 35.93
N GLY A 66 -7.54 1.96 35.10
CA GLY A 66 -8.84 2.54 34.76
C GLY A 66 -8.79 3.63 33.66
N SER A 67 -7.62 3.89 33.08
CA SER A 67 -7.52 4.77 31.91
C SER A 67 -8.39 4.29 30.75
N MET A 68 -8.92 5.23 29.99
CA MET A 68 -9.69 4.99 28.77
C MET A 68 -8.91 5.48 27.54
N ARG A 69 -9.11 4.81 26.41
CA ARG A 69 -8.54 5.14 25.12
C ARG A 69 -9.64 5.58 24.18
N THR A 70 -9.55 6.81 23.69
CA THR A 70 -10.40 7.31 22.61
C THR A 70 -10.15 6.53 21.32
N VAL A 71 -11.24 6.02 20.72
CA VAL A 71 -11.23 5.45 19.37
C VAL A 71 -11.45 6.59 18.38
N LEU A 72 -10.71 6.60 17.28
CA LEU A 72 -10.84 7.61 16.22
C LEU A 72 -11.26 6.94 14.90
N ARG A 73 -11.93 7.70 14.03
CA ARG A 73 -12.24 7.29 12.66
C ARG A 73 -11.86 8.37 11.66
N ASN A 74 -11.63 7.98 10.41
CA ASN A 74 -11.24 8.85 9.29
C ASN A 74 -9.91 9.59 9.54
N THR A 75 -8.90 8.89 10.07
CA THR A 75 -7.59 9.52 10.42
C THR A 75 -6.51 9.31 9.36
N ASP A 76 -6.79 8.48 8.37
CA ASP A 76 -5.93 8.15 7.24
C ASP A 76 -5.88 9.25 6.19
N SER A 77 -6.96 10.03 6.05
CA SER A 77 -7.07 11.00 4.98
C SER A 77 -6.40 12.35 5.30
N GLY A 78 -6.04 13.08 4.24
CA GLY A 78 -5.53 14.44 4.31
C GLY A 78 -6.59 15.45 4.77
N GLN A 79 -6.17 16.66 5.12
CA GLN A 79 -7.05 17.73 5.63
C GLN A 79 -8.34 17.93 4.82
N PHE A 80 -8.30 17.82 3.49
CA PHE A 80 -9.48 18.01 2.64
C PHE A 80 -10.53 16.92 2.82
N GLU A 81 -10.13 15.66 2.74
CA GLU A 81 -11.07 14.56 2.91
C GLU A 81 -11.56 14.50 4.36
N ASN A 82 -10.74 14.96 5.32
CA ASN A 82 -11.20 15.19 6.69
C ASN A 82 -12.20 16.36 6.82
N ILE A 83 -12.25 17.31 5.88
CA ILE A 83 -13.32 18.33 5.85
C ILE A 83 -14.62 17.69 5.37
N ALA A 84 -14.55 16.81 4.35
CA ALA A 84 -15.71 16.09 3.83
C ALA A 84 -16.22 15.01 4.81
N ASN A 85 -15.30 14.30 5.45
CA ASN A 85 -15.49 13.22 6.40
C ASN A 85 -14.72 13.55 7.70
N PRO A 86 -15.29 14.36 8.61
CA PRO A 86 -14.61 14.77 9.84
C PRO A 86 -14.00 13.61 10.62
N ILE A 87 -12.79 13.82 11.15
CA ILE A 87 -12.25 12.96 12.21
C ILE A 87 -13.21 13.05 13.38
N PHE A 88 -13.69 11.91 13.84
CA PHE A 88 -14.58 11.84 14.99
C PHE A 88 -14.25 10.64 15.86
N SER A 89 -14.77 10.64 17.07
CA SER A 89 -14.68 9.51 17.99
C SER A 89 -16.05 8.85 18.14
N PRO A 90 -16.17 7.53 17.91
CA PRO A 90 -17.38 6.79 18.22
C PRO A 90 -17.50 6.44 19.71
N GLY A 91 -16.42 6.56 20.48
CA GLY A 91 -16.41 6.25 21.91
C GLY A 91 -15.01 5.96 22.45
N GLU A 92 -14.97 5.42 23.67
CA GLU A 92 -13.74 5.04 24.35
C GLU A 92 -13.74 3.56 24.72
N ILE A 93 -12.55 2.95 24.69
CA ILE A 93 -12.32 1.57 25.13
C ILE A 93 -11.38 1.54 26.33
N PRO A 94 -11.42 0.49 27.18
CA PRO A 94 -10.43 0.35 28.24
C PRO A 94 -9.00 0.43 27.70
N GLN A 95 -8.17 1.22 28.36
CA GLN A 95 -6.75 1.31 28.01
C GLN A 95 -5.95 0.21 28.72
N VAL A 96 -4.93 -0.30 28.04
CA VAL A 96 -3.98 -1.26 28.61
C VAL A 96 -2.96 -0.53 29.49
N ALA A 97 -2.37 -1.24 30.46
CA ALA A 97 -1.43 -0.63 31.40
C ALA A 97 -0.16 -0.09 30.71
N HIS A 98 0.28 -0.73 29.62
CA HIS A 98 1.44 -0.33 28.85
C HIS A 98 1.13 -0.42 27.36
N THR A 99 1.53 0.60 26.62
CA THR A 99 1.40 0.69 25.17
C THR A 99 2.77 0.77 24.53
N TYR A 100 3.01 0.01 23.47
CA TYR A 100 4.27 0.00 22.74
C TYR A 100 4.40 1.20 21.80
N GLN A 101 5.65 1.58 21.55
CA GLN A 101 6.00 2.52 20.50
C GLN A 101 5.65 1.95 19.13
N TYR A 102 5.12 2.78 18.24
CA TYR A 102 4.87 2.41 16.84
C TYR A 102 5.10 3.57 15.87
N ILE A 103 5.27 3.24 14.59
CA ILE A 103 5.33 4.21 13.50
C ILE A 103 3.91 4.49 13.04
N ASN A 104 3.45 5.71 13.29
CA ASN A 104 2.18 6.23 12.83
C ASN A 104 2.32 6.75 11.39
N ALA A 105 1.33 6.42 10.56
CA ALA A 105 1.16 6.88 9.18
C ALA A 105 -0.34 7.00 8.87
N SER A 106 -0.74 7.16 7.60
CA SER A 106 -2.13 6.97 7.16
C SER A 106 -2.67 5.64 7.68
N TYR A 107 -1.91 4.55 7.51
CA TYR A 107 -2.09 3.29 8.23
C TYR A 107 -0.76 2.91 8.89
N SER A 108 -0.75 2.86 10.22
CA SER A 108 0.44 2.59 11.03
C SER A 108 1.01 1.20 10.76
N PHE A 109 2.29 1.04 10.46
CA PHE A 109 2.76 -0.20 9.82
C PHE A 109 3.80 -1.00 10.59
N MET A 110 4.37 -0.50 11.69
CA MET A 110 5.35 -1.25 12.50
C MET A 110 5.40 -0.78 13.96
N ASN A 111 5.63 -1.69 14.90
CA ASN A 111 5.91 -1.37 16.31
C ASN A 111 7.31 -1.79 16.79
N GLU A 112 7.73 -1.31 17.96
CA GLU A 112 9.06 -1.60 18.54
C GLU A 112 9.26 -3.08 18.92
N MET A 113 8.17 -3.85 19.00
CA MET A 113 8.20 -5.29 19.24
C MET A 113 8.56 -6.09 17.97
N GLY A 114 8.75 -5.41 16.84
CA GLY A 114 9.10 -6.05 15.57
C GLY A 114 7.90 -6.68 14.87
N VAL A 115 6.68 -6.19 15.15
CA VAL A 115 5.48 -6.55 14.40
C VAL A 115 5.28 -5.54 13.28
N GLY A 116 5.09 -6.02 12.05
CA GLY A 116 4.84 -5.23 10.86
C GLY A 116 3.51 -5.58 10.21
N ILE A 117 2.89 -4.63 9.53
CA ILE A 117 1.59 -4.79 8.89
C ILE A 117 1.64 -4.21 7.48
N GLY A 118 1.39 -5.06 6.49
CA GLY A 118 0.99 -4.63 5.16
C GLY A 118 -0.53 -4.74 4.98
N GLU A 119 -1.10 -4.02 4.03
CA GLU A 119 -2.55 -3.88 3.88
C GLU A 119 -3.01 -3.97 2.40
N SER A 120 -4.26 -4.39 2.18
CA SER A 120 -4.97 -4.27 0.91
C SER A 120 -6.49 -4.23 1.07
N THR A 121 -7.12 -3.18 0.55
CA THR A 121 -8.58 -3.02 0.52
C THR A 121 -9.27 -4.00 -0.41
N ILE A 122 -9.86 -5.05 0.16
CA ILE A 122 -10.49 -6.14 -0.59
C ILE A 122 -11.95 -5.85 -0.96
N GLY A 123 -12.63 -5.02 -0.17
CA GLY A 123 -14.07 -4.79 -0.32
C GLY A 123 -14.88 -6.04 0.04
N GLY A 124 -15.63 -6.58 -0.90
CA GLY A 124 -16.49 -7.76 -0.69
C GLY A 124 -17.97 -7.43 -0.83
N ASP A 125 -18.83 -8.28 -0.26
CA ASP A 125 -20.28 -8.11 -0.35
C ASP A 125 -20.72 -6.82 0.34
N SER A 126 -21.48 -5.99 -0.38
CA SER A 126 -22.01 -4.72 0.12
C SER A 126 -22.85 -4.86 1.40
N LYS A 127 -23.47 -6.03 1.62
CA LYS A 127 -24.25 -6.34 2.83
C LYS A 127 -23.40 -6.30 4.09
N MET A 128 -22.08 -6.50 3.98
CA MET A 128 -21.18 -6.55 5.12
C MET A 128 -20.87 -5.15 5.70
N ARG A 129 -21.14 -4.07 4.96
CA ARG A 129 -20.84 -2.70 5.43
C ARG A 129 -21.85 -2.23 6.47
N ASN A 130 -21.36 -1.67 7.57
CA ASN A 130 -22.22 -1.10 8.60
C ASN A 130 -21.57 0.14 9.25
N THR A 131 -22.02 1.35 8.88
CA THR A 131 -21.38 2.60 9.34
C THR A 131 -21.45 2.83 10.85
N LYS A 132 -22.24 2.06 11.60
CA LYS A 132 -22.36 2.14 13.07
C LYS A 132 -21.22 1.44 13.81
N GLY A 133 -20.43 0.61 13.14
CA GLY A 133 -19.22 0.03 13.71
C GLY A 133 -18.24 1.12 14.17
N TRP A 134 -17.62 0.93 15.32
CA TRP A 134 -16.68 1.91 15.88
C TRP A 134 -15.35 1.94 15.13
N PHE A 135 -14.99 0.86 14.46
CA PHE A 135 -13.68 0.72 13.87
C PHE A 135 -13.70 0.79 12.35
N ASP A 136 -12.87 1.65 11.79
CA ASP A 136 -12.25 1.40 10.49
C ASP A 136 -10.96 0.58 10.69
N ILE A 137 -10.32 0.18 9.60
CA ILE A 137 -9.11 -0.63 9.70
C ILE A 137 -7.90 0.15 10.20
N VAL A 138 -7.86 1.45 9.94
CA VAL A 138 -6.77 2.35 10.31
C VAL A 138 -6.62 2.39 11.82
N GLU A 139 -7.72 2.60 12.55
CA GLU A 139 -7.69 2.63 14.00
C GLU A 139 -7.50 1.22 14.59
N LEU A 140 -8.07 0.16 13.99
CA LEU A 140 -7.78 -1.21 14.45
C LEU A 140 -6.28 -1.52 14.39
N GLN A 141 -5.66 -1.21 13.26
CA GLN A 141 -4.24 -1.42 13.01
C GLN A 141 -3.39 -0.60 14.00
N ARG A 142 -3.75 0.67 14.24
CA ARG A 142 -3.08 1.54 15.22
C ARG A 142 -3.15 0.96 16.63
N ILE A 143 -4.34 0.56 17.08
CA ILE A 143 -4.53 -0.01 18.43
C ILE A 143 -3.84 -1.37 18.58
N ALA A 144 -3.86 -2.19 17.53
CA ALA A 144 -3.23 -3.50 17.57
C ALA A 144 -1.71 -3.38 17.67
N LEU A 145 -1.08 -2.48 16.91
CA LEU A 145 0.36 -2.18 17.06
C LEU A 145 0.70 -1.57 18.42
N GLU A 146 -0.18 -0.74 18.97
CA GLU A 146 -0.04 -0.18 20.32
C GLU A 146 -0.02 -1.26 21.42
N ARG A 147 -0.65 -2.42 21.19
CA ARG A 147 -0.95 -3.41 22.23
C ARG A 147 -0.32 -4.79 22.04
N GLY A 148 0.07 -5.17 20.82
CA GLY A 148 0.54 -6.51 20.49
C GLY A 148 2.07 -6.65 20.39
N LYS A 149 2.60 -7.81 20.78
CA LYS A 149 4.03 -8.15 20.68
C LYS A 149 4.36 -9.14 19.56
N THR A 150 3.36 -9.86 19.06
CA THR A 150 3.49 -10.87 18.00
C THR A 150 2.43 -10.65 16.92
N ALA A 151 2.66 -11.20 15.73
CA ALA A 151 1.72 -11.12 14.62
C ALA A 151 0.37 -11.74 14.99
N ARG A 152 0.39 -12.90 15.65
CA ARG A 152 -0.82 -13.57 16.14
C ARG A 152 -1.56 -12.75 17.18
N GLU A 153 -0.87 -12.13 18.14
CA GLU A 153 -1.51 -11.23 19.11
C GLU A 153 -2.16 -10.03 18.42
N VAL A 154 -1.47 -9.41 17.46
CA VAL A 154 -1.99 -8.28 16.70
C VAL A 154 -3.24 -8.66 15.91
N VAL A 155 -3.24 -9.82 15.23
CA VAL A 155 -4.43 -10.38 14.56
C VAL A 155 -5.58 -10.55 15.55
N GLN A 156 -5.33 -11.17 16.71
CA GLN A 156 -6.37 -11.40 17.70
C GLN A 156 -6.92 -10.09 18.27
N ILE A 157 -6.07 -9.10 18.56
CA ILE A 157 -6.49 -7.78 19.07
C ILE A 157 -7.40 -7.08 18.06
N MET A 158 -7.06 -7.11 16.77
CA MET A 158 -7.91 -6.53 15.73
C MET A 158 -9.26 -7.23 15.67
N GLY A 159 -9.26 -8.57 15.66
CA GLY A 159 -10.47 -9.38 15.67
C GLY A 159 -11.37 -9.12 16.88
N ASP A 160 -10.82 -9.17 18.08
CA ASP A 160 -11.55 -8.97 19.33
C ASP A 160 -12.18 -7.57 19.43
N LEU A 161 -11.44 -6.54 19.01
CA LEU A 161 -11.95 -5.17 19.00
C LEU A 161 -13.06 -4.98 17.96
N ALA A 162 -12.87 -5.53 16.76
CA ALA A 162 -13.86 -5.50 15.69
C ALA A 162 -15.15 -6.24 16.09
N GLU A 163 -15.05 -7.42 16.69
CA GLU A 163 -16.20 -8.18 17.21
C GLU A 163 -16.89 -7.45 18.36
N LYS A 164 -16.15 -6.84 19.28
CA LYS A 164 -16.76 -6.23 20.47
C LYS A 164 -17.42 -4.87 20.19
N TYR A 165 -16.80 -4.04 19.34
CA TYR A 165 -17.21 -2.65 19.13
C TYR A 165 -17.71 -2.35 17.72
N GLY A 166 -17.59 -3.32 16.81
CA GLY A 166 -18.10 -3.20 15.46
C GLY A 166 -17.09 -2.70 14.43
N TYR A 167 -17.11 -3.32 13.25
CA TYR A 167 -16.33 -2.92 12.10
C TYR A 167 -17.17 -2.26 11.01
N GLY A 168 -16.70 -1.10 10.54
CA GLY A 168 -17.56 -0.09 9.94
C GLY A 168 -17.54 0.05 8.43
N ILE A 169 -16.51 -0.48 7.77
CA ILE A 169 -16.20 -0.18 6.36
C ILE A 169 -16.27 -1.44 5.47
N GLY A 170 -15.83 -1.33 4.21
CA GLY A 170 -15.67 -2.51 3.34
C GLY A 170 -14.61 -3.46 3.89
N GLY A 171 -14.55 -4.69 3.40
CA GLY A 171 -13.56 -5.65 3.90
C GLY A 171 -12.12 -5.22 3.58
N GLU A 172 -11.22 -5.57 4.48
CA GLU A 172 -9.80 -5.22 4.43
C GLU A 172 -8.95 -6.47 4.67
N CYS A 173 -7.79 -6.54 4.01
CA CYS A 173 -6.83 -7.62 4.17
C CYS A 173 -5.51 -7.09 4.73
N LEU A 174 -5.03 -7.64 5.85
CA LEU A 174 -3.76 -7.30 6.45
C LEU A 174 -2.81 -8.50 6.39
N THR A 175 -1.60 -8.26 5.94
CA THR A 175 -0.49 -9.20 6.08
C THR A 175 0.32 -8.81 7.30
N VAL A 176 0.12 -9.51 8.42
CA VAL A 176 0.74 -9.22 9.71
C VAL A 176 1.95 -10.12 9.89
N VAL A 177 3.12 -9.53 10.15
CA VAL A 177 4.40 -10.24 10.26
C VAL A 177 5.06 -9.98 11.60
N ASP A 178 5.72 -10.99 12.15
CA ASP A 178 6.72 -10.83 13.21
C ASP A 178 7.96 -11.65 12.85
N LYS A 179 8.88 -11.83 13.80
CA LYS A 179 10.14 -12.56 13.56
C LYS A 179 9.97 -14.07 13.26
N ASP A 180 8.82 -14.65 13.57
CA ASP A 180 8.56 -16.10 13.50
C ASP A 180 7.51 -16.47 12.46
N GLU A 181 6.46 -15.66 12.29
CA GLU A 181 5.33 -16.00 11.43
C GLU A 181 4.74 -14.80 10.67
N VAL A 182 3.98 -15.13 9.63
CA VAL A 182 3.22 -14.20 8.80
C VAL A 182 1.80 -14.70 8.63
N TRP A 183 0.84 -13.82 8.84
CA TRP A 183 -0.59 -14.08 8.75
C TRP A 183 -1.22 -13.19 7.69
N GLN A 184 -2.10 -13.75 6.88
CA GLN A 184 -3.04 -12.96 6.09
C GLN A 184 -4.38 -12.96 6.81
N PHE A 185 -4.78 -11.80 7.33
CA PHE A 185 -6.02 -11.53 8.06
C PHE A 185 -6.99 -10.78 7.16
N GLU A 186 -8.22 -11.24 7.03
CA GLU A 186 -9.29 -10.57 6.32
C GLU A 186 -10.47 -10.31 7.28
N VAL A 187 -10.93 -9.07 7.35
CA VAL A 187 -12.04 -8.65 8.21
C VAL A 187 -13.16 -8.04 7.39
N PHE A 188 -14.40 -8.32 7.80
CA PHE A 188 -15.63 -7.82 7.21
C PHE A 188 -16.56 -7.35 8.32
N GLY A 189 -17.48 -6.44 7.99
CA GLY A 189 -18.45 -5.96 8.97
C GLY A 189 -19.53 -7.00 9.30
N PRO A 190 -20.41 -6.70 10.24
CA PRO A 190 -21.35 -7.68 10.82
C PRO A 190 -22.64 -7.88 10.02
N GLY A 191 -22.80 -7.15 8.91
CA GLY A 191 -24.09 -7.02 8.25
C GLY A 191 -24.80 -5.70 8.56
N ALA A 192 -25.71 -5.29 7.69
CA ALA A 192 -26.38 -3.99 7.75
C ALA A 192 -27.34 -3.79 8.95
N LEU A 193 -27.78 -4.87 9.60
CA LEU A 193 -28.77 -4.84 10.70
C LEU A 193 -28.16 -4.84 12.10
N TRP A 194 -26.83 -5.02 12.21
CA TRP A 194 -26.16 -5.02 13.50
C TRP A 194 -26.14 -3.63 14.14
N GLU A 195 -26.26 -3.58 15.46
CA GLU A 195 -26.20 -2.35 16.26
C GLU A 195 -25.14 -2.47 17.37
N PRO A 196 -24.39 -1.38 17.67
CA PRO A 196 -23.54 -1.34 18.85
C PRO A 196 -24.32 -1.65 20.13
N GLY A 197 -23.80 -2.57 20.95
CA GLY A 197 -24.46 -2.99 22.20
C GLY A 197 -25.61 -3.99 22.03
N SER A 198 -25.84 -4.50 20.82
CA SER A 198 -26.85 -5.55 20.55
C SER A 198 -26.57 -6.89 21.27
N GLY A 199 -25.33 -7.11 21.71
CA GLY A 199 -24.88 -8.39 22.25
C GLY A 199 -24.34 -9.37 21.19
N GLU A 200 -24.58 -9.07 19.92
CA GLU A 200 -24.05 -9.84 18.78
C GLU A 200 -22.66 -9.33 18.36
N PRO A 201 -21.78 -10.19 17.82
CA PRO A 201 -20.48 -9.77 17.33
C PRO A 201 -20.57 -8.77 16.18
N GLY A 202 -19.83 -7.67 16.30
CA GLY A 202 -19.82 -6.54 15.37
C GLY A 202 -18.87 -6.68 14.17
N ALA A 203 -18.31 -7.85 13.92
CA ALA A 203 -17.49 -8.13 12.74
C ALA A 203 -17.45 -9.64 12.48
N VAL A 204 -16.96 -10.03 11.30
CA VAL A 204 -16.51 -11.40 11.02
C VAL A 204 -15.13 -11.35 10.36
N TRP A 205 -14.23 -12.22 10.78
CA TRP A 205 -12.87 -12.24 10.25
C TRP A 205 -12.28 -13.64 10.22
N ALA A 206 -11.28 -13.81 9.36
CA ALA A 206 -10.44 -15.00 9.29
C ALA A 206 -8.98 -14.59 9.05
N ALA A 207 -8.05 -15.34 9.60
CA ALA A 207 -6.63 -15.22 9.32
C ALA A 207 -6.03 -16.59 9.05
N VAL A 208 -5.19 -16.66 8.03
CA VAL A 208 -4.45 -17.86 7.65
C VAL A 208 -2.96 -17.59 7.72
N ARG A 209 -2.22 -18.44 8.41
CA ARG A 209 -0.76 -18.40 8.45
C ARG A 209 -0.21 -18.78 7.07
N ILE A 210 0.72 -18.00 6.53
CA ILE A 210 1.43 -18.41 5.31
C ILE A 210 2.37 -19.56 5.68
N PRO A 211 2.24 -20.74 5.05
CA PRO A 211 3.07 -21.90 5.37
C PRO A 211 4.56 -21.64 5.16
N GLU A 212 5.40 -22.30 5.96
CA GLU A 212 6.86 -22.24 5.81
C GLU A 212 7.33 -22.68 4.42
N GLY A 213 8.16 -21.86 3.77
CA GLY A 213 8.65 -22.11 2.41
C GLY A 213 7.75 -21.57 1.30
N TYR A 214 6.65 -20.89 1.65
CA TYR A 214 5.70 -20.33 0.70
C TYR A 214 5.61 -18.80 0.74
N VAL A 215 5.05 -18.25 -0.34
CA VAL A 215 4.71 -16.83 -0.53
C VAL A 215 3.27 -16.69 -0.98
N GLY A 216 2.62 -15.59 -0.60
CA GLY A 216 1.27 -15.23 -1.04
C GLY A 216 1.23 -13.89 -1.74
N VAL A 217 0.02 -13.44 -2.11
CA VAL A 217 -0.23 -12.08 -2.60
C VAL A 217 -1.70 -11.71 -2.38
N CYS A 218 -1.95 -10.48 -1.94
CA CYS A 218 -3.28 -9.89 -1.94
C CYS A 218 -3.32 -8.61 -2.79
N ALA A 219 -4.29 -8.55 -3.71
CA ALA A 219 -4.49 -7.43 -4.62
C ALA A 219 -5.97 -7.04 -4.66
N ASN A 220 -6.42 -6.29 -3.66
CA ASN A 220 -7.78 -5.70 -3.58
C ASN A 220 -8.93 -6.66 -3.86
N ARG A 221 -8.77 -7.92 -3.49
CA ARG A 221 -9.84 -8.90 -3.39
C ARG A 221 -9.47 -9.94 -2.33
N SER A 222 -10.48 -10.51 -1.68
CA SER A 222 -10.33 -11.58 -0.71
C SER A 222 -9.68 -12.80 -1.37
N ARG A 223 -8.78 -13.47 -0.64
CA ARG A 223 -8.06 -14.67 -1.10
C ARG A 223 -8.20 -15.86 -0.16
N ILE A 224 -8.59 -15.65 1.09
CA ILE A 224 -8.81 -16.74 2.04
C ILE A 224 -9.94 -17.65 1.53
N GLY A 225 -9.60 -18.92 1.31
CA GLY A 225 -10.55 -19.95 0.87
C GLY A 225 -11.27 -20.61 2.03
N GLU A 226 -11.18 -21.93 2.07
CA GLU A 226 -11.69 -22.74 3.18
C GLU A 226 -10.91 -22.45 4.46
N VAL A 227 -11.63 -22.46 5.59
CA VAL A 227 -11.09 -22.22 6.91
C VAL A 227 -11.32 -23.45 7.79
N HIS A 228 -10.32 -23.77 8.62
CA HIS A 228 -10.32 -24.91 9.52
C HIS A 228 -10.10 -24.43 10.96
N PRO A 229 -11.14 -23.93 11.66
CA PRO A 229 -10.99 -23.31 12.98
C PRO A 229 -10.41 -24.23 14.05
N GLU A 230 -10.50 -25.55 13.86
CA GLU A 230 -9.87 -26.57 14.68
C GLU A 230 -8.34 -26.57 14.58
N ASP A 231 -7.78 -26.16 13.44
CA ASP A 231 -6.34 -25.99 13.23
C ASP A 231 -5.91 -24.58 13.67
N THR A 232 -5.95 -24.37 14.99
CA THR A 232 -5.55 -23.09 15.61
C THR A 232 -4.09 -22.71 15.36
N ALA A 233 -3.25 -23.63 14.87
CA ALA A 233 -1.87 -23.33 14.51
C ALA A 233 -1.79 -22.52 13.21
N ASN A 234 -2.66 -22.82 12.23
CA ASN A 234 -2.65 -22.20 10.90
C ASN A 234 -3.86 -21.29 10.62
N TYR A 235 -4.91 -21.37 11.45
CA TYR A 235 -6.13 -20.60 11.30
C TYR A 235 -6.52 -19.88 12.59
N LEU A 236 -6.98 -18.64 12.44
CA LEU A 236 -7.67 -17.87 13.48
C LEU A 236 -8.92 -17.29 12.83
N CYS A 237 -10.07 -17.36 13.48
CA CYS A 237 -11.28 -16.76 12.92
C CYS A 237 -12.32 -16.47 14.00
N SER A 238 -13.28 -15.63 13.64
CA SER A 238 -14.50 -15.44 14.41
C SER A 238 -15.20 -16.76 14.69
N LYS A 239 -15.69 -16.94 15.93
CA LYS A 239 -16.41 -18.16 16.34
C LYS A 239 -17.72 -18.36 15.56
N HIS A 240 -18.35 -17.26 15.13
CA HIS A 240 -19.60 -17.20 14.39
C HIS A 240 -19.40 -17.10 12.86
N ILE A 241 -18.20 -17.39 12.35
CA ILE A 241 -17.87 -17.28 10.92
C ILE A 241 -18.78 -18.10 9.99
N PHE A 242 -19.32 -19.23 10.46
CA PHE A 242 -20.28 -20.02 9.68
C PHE A 242 -21.72 -19.55 9.91
N SER A 243 -22.11 -19.36 11.18
CA SER A 243 -23.49 -19.01 11.55
C SER A 243 -23.94 -17.67 10.98
N LEU A 244 -23.06 -16.66 10.93
CA LEU A 244 -23.39 -15.37 10.33
C LEU A 244 -23.60 -15.48 8.82
N ALA A 245 -22.82 -16.32 8.13
CA ALA A 245 -23.00 -16.53 6.70
C ALA A 245 -24.35 -17.21 6.37
N GLU A 246 -24.77 -18.15 7.22
CA GLU A 246 -26.09 -18.78 7.13
C GLU A 246 -27.21 -17.77 7.38
N GLU A 247 -27.10 -16.97 8.44
CA GLU A 247 -28.08 -15.94 8.81
C GLU A 247 -28.28 -14.91 7.69
N LEU A 248 -27.19 -14.45 7.09
CA LEU A 248 -27.22 -13.47 5.99
C LEU A 248 -27.61 -14.09 4.64
N GLY A 249 -27.82 -15.41 4.59
CA GLY A 249 -28.11 -16.16 3.36
C GLY A 249 -26.98 -16.13 2.34
N LEU A 250 -25.73 -15.95 2.80
CA LEU A 250 -24.53 -15.92 1.97
C LEU A 250 -23.95 -17.32 1.74
N TRP A 251 -24.25 -18.26 2.62
CA TRP A 251 -23.85 -19.66 2.50
C TRP A 251 -24.94 -20.58 3.06
N ASP A 252 -25.08 -21.76 2.47
CA ASP A 252 -26.00 -22.81 2.93
C ASP A 252 -25.20 -24.10 3.19
N PRO A 253 -25.11 -24.58 4.44
CA PRO A 253 -24.40 -25.82 4.79
C PRO A 253 -24.98 -27.05 4.10
N LYS A 254 -26.25 -27.00 3.66
CA LYS A 254 -26.93 -28.09 2.96
C LYS A 254 -26.72 -28.06 1.46
N SER A 255 -26.12 -27.00 0.91
CA SER A 255 -25.86 -26.86 -0.52
C SER A 255 -24.80 -27.83 -1.07
N GLY A 256 -24.03 -28.47 -0.18
CA GLY A 256 -22.88 -29.30 -0.54
C GLY A 256 -21.65 -28.52 -1.02
N LYS A 257 -21.69 -27.18 -1.01
CA LYS A 257 -20.55 -26.33 -1.35
C LYS A 257 -19.72 -26.02 -0.11
N ALA A 258 -18.39 -26.15 -0.24
CA ALA A 258 -17.47 -25.74 0.82
C ALA A 258 -17.61 -24.24 1.14
N PHE A 259 -17.50 -23.90 2.42
CA PHE A 259 -17.46 -22.52 2.86
C PHE A 259 -16.10 -21.91 2.49
N LYS A 260 -16.10 -20.80 1.74
CA LYS A 260 -14.88 -20.09 1.36
C LYS A 260 -15.05 -18.60 1.60
N VAL A 261 -14.14 -17.98 2.35
CA VAL A 261 -14.26 -16.57 2.74
C VAL A 261 -14.37 -15.65 1.51
N TYR A 262 -13.58 -15.90 0.46
CA TYR A 262 -13.63 -15.12 -0.79
C TYR A 262 -14.91 -15.33 -1.64
N GLU A 263 -15.67 -16.40 -1.45
CA GLU A 263 -16.96 -16.62 -2.15
C GLU A 263 -18.16 -16.14 -1.32
N THR A 264 -18.00 -16.02 0.00
CA THR A 264 -19.06 -15.68 0.95
C THR A 264 -19.02 -14.20 1.33
N TYR A 265 -18.05 -13.79 2.15
CA TYR A 265 -17.98 -12.41 2.66
C TYR A 265 -17.20 -11.49 1.73
N GLY A 266 -16.09 -11.99 1.20
CA GLY A 266 -15.19 -11.26 0.31
C GLY A 266 -15.58 -11.30 -1.16
N ARG A 267 -16.80 -11.75 -1.49
CA ARG A 267 -17.22 -12.02 -2.86
C ARG A 267 -17.06 -10.80 -3.75
N LYS A 268 -16.27 -10.96 -4.82
CA LYS A 268 -16.02 -9.92 -5.82
C LYS A 268 -15.94 -10.55 -7.20
N THR A 269 -16.58 -9.92 -8.18
CA THR A 269 -16.50 -10.36 -9.58
C THR A 269 -15.05 -10.30 -10.08
N TYR A 270 -14.68 -11.25 -10.93
CA TYR A 270 -13.41 -11.22 -11.64
C TYR A 270 -13.12 -9.83 -12.25
N SER A 271 -11.87 -9.38 -12.09
CA SER A 271 -11.38 -8.18 -12.73
C SER A 271 -9.86 -8.29 -12.91
N PRO A 272 -9.32 -7.99 -14.11
CA PRO A 272 -7.88 -7.93 -14.32
C PRO A 272 -7.22 -6.86 -13.43
N TYR A 273 -7.96 -5.83 -12.98
CA TYR A 273 -7.50 -4.84 -12.00
C TYR A 273 -6.88 -5.46 -10.73
N ASN A 274 -7.37 -6.64 -10.33
CA ASN A 274 -6.92 -7.40 -9.17
C ASN A 274 -6.10 -8.61 -9.60
N ALA A 275 -6.72 -9.49 -10.39
CA ALA A 275 -6.18 -10.79 -10.77
C ALA A 275 -4.85 -10.69 -11.51
N ARG A 276 -4.63 -9.63 -12.30
CA ARG A 276 -3.38 -9.44 -13.07
C ARG A 276 -2.18 -9.14 -12.19
N ARG A 277 -2.37 -8.42 -11.09
CA ARG A 277 -1.29 -8.18 -10.12
C ARG A 277 -0.93 -9.44 -9.36
N GLU A 278 -1.93 -10.21 -8.96
CA GLU A 278 -1.71 -11.49 -8.29
C GLU A 278 -0.93 -12.44 -9.20
N TRP A 279 -1.38 -12.57 -10.44
CA TRP A 279 -0.64 -13.31 -11.46
C TRP A 279 0.80 -12.84 -11.54
N ARG A 280 1.02 -11.53 -11.72
CA ARG A 280 2.36 -11.00 -11.96
C ARG A 280 3.31 -11.23 -10.79
N VAL A 281 2.84 -11.06 -9.56
CA VAL A 281 3.64 -11.40 -8.37
C VAL A 281 4.02 -12.88 -8.37
N LEU A 282 3.06 -13.76 -8.62
CA LEU A 282 3.30 -15.21 -8.61
C LEU A 282 4.16 -15.67 -9.80
N ASP A 283 3.99 -15.08 -10.98
CA ASP A 283 4.77 -15.34 -12.19
C ASP A 283 6.24 -14.91 -12.02
N LEU A 284 6.49 -13.78 -11.35
CA LEU A 284 7.85 -13.33 -11.03
C LEU A 284 8.54 -14.19 -9.96
N LEU A 285 7.78 -14.75 -9.01
CA LEU A 285 8.34 -15.53 -7.90
C LEU A 285 8.40 -17.04 -8.18
N ALA A 286 7.47 -17.57 -8.97
CA ALA A 286 7.33 -18.99 -9.31
C ALA A 286 7.07 -19.20 -10.82
N PRO A 287 7.95 -18.69 -11.72
CA PRO A 287 7.76 -18.80 -13.17
C PRO A 287 7.67 -20.25 -13.67
N SER A 288 8.24 -21.22 -12.94
CA SER A 288 8.13 -22.66 -13.26
C SER A 288 6.69 -23.16 -13.31
N MET A 289 5.76 -22.50 -12.58
CA MET A 289 4.34 -22.86 -12.58
C MET A 289 3.62 -22.48 -13.87
N LYS A 290 4.14 -21.53 -14.65
CA LYS A 290 3.55 -21.04 -15.91
C LYS A 290 2.06 -20.71 -15.76
N LEU A 291 1.74 -19.94 -14.72
CA LEU A 291 0.36 -19.57 -14.43
C LEU A 291 -0.23 -18.76 -15.59
N ASP A 292 -1.43 -19.12 -16.01
CA ASP A 292 -2.16 -18.38 -17.04
C ASP A 292 -2.58 -17.00 -16.48
N PRO A 293 -2.26 -15.87 -17.15
CA PRO A 293 -2.63 -14.51 -16.73
C PRO A 293 -4.13 -14.20 -16.70
N TRP A 294 -4.97 -15.15 -17.13
CA TRP A 294 -6.43 -15.02 -17.19
C TRP A 294 -7.18 -15.89 -16.19
N LEU A 295 -6.49 -16.56 -15.26
CA LEU A 295 -7.18 -17.32 -14.22
C LEU A 295 -8.09 -16.41 -13.38
N GLU A 296 -9.30 -16.90 -13.11
CA GLU A 296 -10.22 -16.20 -12.22
C GLU A 296 -9.67 -16.17 -10.80
N GLN A 297 -9.09 -17.28 -10.32
CA GLN A 297 -8.50 -17.39 -8.99
C GLN A 297 -7.12 -18.04 -9.09
N TYR A 298 -6.13 -17.43 -8.45
CA TYR A 298 -4.79 -17.98 -8.30
C TYR A 298 -4.63 -18.74 -6.98
N PRO A 299 -3.68 -19.69 -6.88
CA PRO A 299 -3.33 -20.34 -5.61
C PRO A 299 -3.11 -19.31 -4.50
N PHE A 300 -3.65 -19.60 -3.30
CA PHE A 300 -3.50 -18.72 -2.14
C PHE A 300 -2.01 -18.46 -1.81
N VAL A 301 -1.20 -19.51 -1.92
CA VAL A 301 0.25 -19.47 -1.77
C VAL A 301 0.94 -20.33 -2.82
N VAL A 302 2.18 -19.97 -3.15
CA VAL A 302 3.07 -20.76 -4.03
C VAL A 302 4.44 -20.93 -3.38
N LYS A 303 5.17 -21.97 -3.80
CA LYS A 303 6.57 -22.10 -3.46
C LYS A 303 7.38 -21.31 -4.49
N PRO A 304 8.20 -20.32 -4.07
CA PRO A 304 8.99 -19.56 -5.02
C PRO A 304 10.10 -20.44 -5.61
N ASP A 305 10.46 -20.19 -6.87
CA ASP A 305 11.50 -20.94 -7.59
C ASP A 305 12.91 -20.69 -7.02
N LYS A 306 13.09 -19.51 -6.40
CA LYS A 306 14.33 -19.08 -5.75
C LYS A 306 14.02 -18.47 -4.39
N PRO A 307 14.93 -18.55 -3.41
CA PRO A 307 14.77 -17.85 -2.14
C PRO A 307 14.54 -16.35 -2.36
N VAL A 308 13.53 -15.80 -1.69
CA VAL A 308 13.10 -14.41 -1.88
C VAL A 308 13.98 -13.47 -1.06
N THR A 309 14.38 -12.36 -1.67
CA THR A 309 15.11 -11.27 -1.00
C THR A 309 14.26 -9.99 -0.97
N PRO A 310 14.56 -9.05 -0.06
CA PRO A 310 13.97 -7.71 -0.03
C PRO A 310 14.11 -7.00 -1.38
N GLN A 311 15.25 -7.12 -2.05
CA GLN A 311 15.48 -6.52 -3.36
C GLN A 311 14.56 -7.10 -4.44
N ILE A 312 14.26 -8.41 -4.38
CA ILE A 312 13.26 -9.04 -5.28
C ILE A 312 11.88 -8.42 -5.01
N LEU A 313 11.47 -8.30 -3.74
CA LEU A 313 10.19 -7.68 -3.38
C LEU A 313 10.12 -6.21 -3.83
N MET A 314 11.19 -5.43 -3.62
CA MET A 314 11.29 -4.05 -4.11
C MET A 314 11.18 -3.97 -5.64
N ALA A 315 11.80 -4.91 -6.37
CA ALA A 315 11.69 -4.98 -7.82
C ALA A 315 10.25 -5.32 -8.27
N ILE A 316 9.56 -6.22 -7.56
CA ILE A 316 8.15 -6.53 -7.83
C ILE A 316 7.26 -5.32 -7.53
N CYS A 317 7.50 -4.61 -6.43
CA CYS A 317 6.78 -3.37 -6.12
C CYS A 317 6.93 -2.32 -7.23
N ARG A 318 8.04 -2.34 -7.98
CA ARG A 318 8.35 -1.43 -9.10
C ARG A 318 7.73 -1.83 -10.44
N ASP A 319 7.12 -3.00 -10.53
CA ASP A 319 6.71 -3.61 -11.80
C ASP A 319 5.45 -2.97 -12.41
N HIS A 320 5.48 -2.81 -13.73
CA HIS A 320 4.39 -2.36 -14.60
C HIS A 320 4.14 -3.36 -15.74
N TYR A 321 4.33 -4.66 -15.45
CA TYR A 321 4.19 -5.78 -16.36
C TYR A 321 5.24 -5.85 -17.48
N GLU A 322 6.44 -5.32 -17.25
CA GLU A 322 7.50 -5.26 -18.25
C GLU A 322 7.81 -6.64 -18.85
N GLY A 323 7.94 -6.70 -20.18
CA GLY A 323 8.23 -7.93 -20.92
C GLY A 323 7.03 -8.86 -21.15
N THR A 324 5.82 -8.43 -20.82
CA THR A 324 4.57 -9.15 -21.09
C THR A 324 3.74 -8.44 -22.15
N GLU A 325 2.63 -9.04 -22.60
CA GLU A 325 1.67 -8.33 -23.46
C GLU A 325 0.94 -7.17 -22.75
N PHE A 326 1.03 -7.08 -21.42
CA PHE A 326 0.41 -6.04 -20.58
C PHE A 326 1.37 -4.90 -20.22
N ASP A 327 2.58 -4.90 -20.78
CA ASP A 327 3.66 -3.94 -20.49
C ASP A 327 3.19 -2.49 -20.71
N LEU A 328 3.03 -1.75 -19.62
CA LEU A 328 2.54 -0.36 -19.66
C LEU A 328 3.55 0.63 -20.23
N THR A 329 4.81 0.23 -20.41
CA THR A 329 5.86 1.07 -21.01
C THR A 329 5.82 1.06 -22.54
N LYS A 330 4.92 0.28 -23.15
CA LYS A 330 4.83 0.06 -24.60
C LYS A 330 3.54 0.61 -25.21
N GLY A 331 3.58 0.74 -26.53
CA GLY A 331 2.42 1.11 -27.36
C GLY A 331 2.05 2.60 -27.28
N LEU A 332 1.02 2.96 -28.04
CA LEU A 332 0.55 4.35 -28.17
C LEU A 332 0.14 4.97 -26.83
N ALA A 333 -0.47 4.18 -25.94
CA ALA A 333 -0.92 4.65 -24.64
C ALA A 333 0.23 5.07 -23.70
N ALA A 334 1.45 4.55 -23.92
CA ALA A 334 2.63 4.94 -23.15
C ALA A 334 3.27 6.25 -23.66
N GLY A 335 2.71 6.84 -24.71
CA GLY A 335 3.25 8.02 -25.35
C GLY A 335 4.62 7.80 -26.00
N PRO A 336 5.27 8.86 -26.48
CA PRO A 336 6.53 8.74 -27.21
C PRO A 336 7.72 8.33 -26.34
N PHE A 337 7.60 8.40 -25.02
CA PHE A 337 8.71 8.11 -24.11
C PHE A 337 8.42 6.97 -23.14
N GLY A 338 7.36 6.19 -23.37
CA GLY A 338 7.12 4.94 -22.66
C GLY A 338 6.69 5.11 -21.19
N THR A 339 5.95 6.16 -20.85
CA THR A 339 5.46 6.31 -19.47
C THR A 339 4.47 5.19 -19.12
N PRO A 340 4.63 4.51 -17.97
CA PRO A 340 3.68 3.49 -17.54
C PRO A 340 2.43 4.08 -16.86
N ASP A 341 2.42 5.37 -16.52
CA ASP A 341 1.32 5.96 -15.76
C ASP A 341 0.05 6.08 -16.62
N ARG A 342 -1.10 5.73 -16.03
CA ARG A 342 -2.43 5.85 -16.64
C ARG A 342 -3.40 6.53 -15.68
N TRP A 343 -3.73 7.78 -15.97
CA TRP A 343 -4.60 8.59 -15.10
C TRP A 343 -6.01 7.99 -15.01
N PRO A 344 -6.71 8.18 -13.87
CA PRO A 344 -8.03 7.61 -13.67
C PRO A 344 -8.97 8.07 -14.78
N THR A 345 -9.60 7.11 -15.43
CA THR A 345 -10.63 7.33 -16.46
C THR A 345 -11.94 6.77 -15.92
N SER A 346 -13.05 7.49 -16.13
CA SER A 346 -14.35 7.05 -15.64
C SER A 346 -14.67 5.66 -16.19
N SER A 347 -15.12 4.76 -15.32
CA SER A 347 -15.54 3.40 -15.72
C SER A 347 -16.71 3.42 -16.70
N SER A 348 -17.50 4.51 -16.75
CA SER A 348 -18.55 4.71 -17.77
C SER A 348 -17.99 4.86 -19.19
N SER A 349 -16.70 5.17 -19.34
CA SER A 349 -16.00 5.26 -20.62
C SER A 349 -15.35 3.93 -21.02
N ASN A 350 -15.40 2.90 -20.17
CA ASN A 350 -14.84 1.61 -20.51
C ASN A 350 -15.63 0.97 -21.67
N PRO A 351 -14.95 0.36 -22.64
CA PRO A 351 -15.61 -0.54 -23.58
C PRO A 351 -16.40 -1.64 -22.85
N LYS A 352 -17.44 -2.17 -23.50
CA LYS A 352 -18.20 -3.30 -22.95
C LYS A 352 -17.25 -4.45 -22.57
N ASN A 353 -17.41 -5.00 -21.37
CA ASN A 353 -16.59 -6.07 -20.79
C ASN A 353 -15.12 -5.70 -20.50
N SER A 354 -14.76 -4.41 -20.50
CA SER A 354 -13.40 -3.95 -20.16
C SER A 354 -13.31 -3.39 -18.74
N ALA A 355 -12.17 -3.64 -18.07
CA ALA A 355 -11.83 -3.01 -16.80
C ALA A 355 -11.18 -1.63 -16.95
N GLY A 356 -10.96 -1.16 -18.19
CA GLY A 356 -10.25 0.09 -18.47
C GLY A 356 -8.74 -0.15 -18.57
N TRP A 357 -7.94 0.75 -18.00
CA TRP A 357 -6.49 0.60 -17.96
C TRP A 357 -6.06 -0.59 -17.11
N GLU A 358 -4.96 -1.23 -17.50
CA GLU A 358 -4.27 -2.17 -16.61
C GLU A 358 -3.78 -1.45 -15.37
N ARG A 359 -3.94 -2.09 -14.22
CA ARG A 359 -3.47 -1.56 -12.94
C ARG A 359 -2.17 -2.23 -12.56
N ALA A 360 -1.05 -1.56 -12.78
CA ALA A 360 0.29 -2.00 -12.35
C ALA A 360 0.42 -2.08 -10.83
N ILE A 361 1.48 -2.75 -10.35
CA ILE A 361 1.82 -2.81 -8.93
C ILE A 361 2.35 -1.45 -8.48
N SER A 362 3.34 -0.90 -9.21
CA SER A 362 3.81 0.48 -9.05
C SER A 362 2.82 1.45 -9.70
N LEU A 363 2.33 2.45 -8.94
CA LEU A 363 1.27 3.34 -9.40
C LEU A 363 1.51 4.80 -8.96
N PHE A 364 1.23 5.77 -9.82
CA PHE A 364 1.42 7.21 -9.56
C PHE A 364 0.68 7.80 -8.34
N ARG A 365 -0.21 7.03 -7.71
CA ARG A 365 -0.94 7.45 -6.51
C ARG A 365 -0.43 6.78 -5.24
N THR A 366 0.58 5.92 -5.31
CA THR A 366 1.24 5.38 -4.12
C THR A 366 1.67 6.53 -3.21
N ASN A 367 1.25 6.48 -1.95
CA ASN A 367 1.64 7.40 -0.90
C ASN A 367 3.03 7.02 -0.36
N PHE A 368 3.19 5.75 -0.01
CA PHE A 368 4.46 5.13 0.30
C PHE A 368 4.44 3.62 -0.01
N THR A 369 5.62 3.02 -0.06
CA THR A 369 5.81 1.57 -0.12
C THR A 369 6.70 1.12 1.02
N VAL A 370 6.33 0.00 1.63
CA VAL A 370 7.12 -0.67 2.66
C VAL A 370 7.45 -2.11 2.26
N VAL A 371 8.68 -2.53 2.55
CA VAL A 371 9.13 -3.93 2.47
C VAL A 371 9.75 -4.31 3.80
N PHE A 372 9.14 -5.26 4.50
CA PHE A 372 9.54 -5.64 5.85
C PHE A 372 10.59 -6.75 5.85
N GLU A 373 11.50 -6.70 6.82
CA GLU A 373 12.42 -7.76 7.18
C GLU A 373 12.36 -8.00 8.68
N MET A 374 11.83 -9.16 9.10
CA MET A 374 11.74 -9.53 10.51
C MET A 374 12.72 -10.66 10.84
N LYS A 375 13.82 -10.31 11.50
CA LYS A 375 14.96 -11.17 11.80
C LYS A 375 14.86 -11.77 13.20
N ALA A 376 14.69 -13.09 13.28
CA ALA A 376 14.53 -13.81 14.54
C ALA A 376 15.80 -13.90 15.40
N ASN A 377 16.98 -13.74 14.81
CA ASN A 377 18.26 -13.85 15.48
C ASN A 377 18.75 -12.53 16.11
N LEU A 378 17.94 -11.48 16.06
CA LEU A 378 18.26 -10.16 16.61
C LEU A 378 17.15 -9.71 17.58
N PRO A 379 17.47 -8.89 18.60
CA PRO A 379 16.46 -8.25 19.44
C PRO A 379 15.46 -7.46 18.59
N ALA A 380 14.19 -7.40 18.99
CA ALA A 380 13.12 -6.78 18.22
C ALA A 380 13.45 -5.38 17.66
N ALA A 381 14.07 -4.52 18.50
CA ALA A 381 14.50 -3.16 18.14
C ALA A 381 15.52 -3.07 16.99
N ILE A 382 16.24 -4.16 16.71
CA ILE A 382 17.26 -4.29 15.66
C ILE A 382 16.77 -5.22 14.55
N GLY A 383 16.10 -6.32 14.91
CA GLY A 383 15.67 -7.35 13.97
C GLY A 383 14.40 -7.00 13.22
N GLY A 384 13.59 -6.06 13.71
CA GLY A 384 12.48 -5.48 12.95
C GLY A 384 13.00 -4.32 12.10
N LEU A 385 12.98 -4.48 10.78
CA LEU A 385 13.37 -3.46 9.82
C LEU A 385 12.31 -3.33 8.74
N VAL A 386 12.04 -2.10 8.32
CA VAL A 386 11.26 -1.82 7.12
C VAL A 386 12.06 -0.96 6.17
N TRP A 387 12.09 -1.36 4.91
CA TRP A 387 12.54 -0.50 3.82
C TRP A 387 11.38 0.35 3.38
N PHE A 388 11.53 1.65 3.57
CA PHE A 388 10.50 2.64 3.32
C PHE A 388 10.86 3.49 2.10
N ALA A 389 9.90 3.71 1.20
CA ALA A 389 10.00 4.62 0.07
C ALA A 389 8.73 5.47 -0.02
N TYR A 390 8.86 6.79 -0.20
CA TYR A 390 7.73 7.67 -0.50
C TYR A 390 7.37 7.65 -1.98
N ASP A 391 6.10 7.92 -2.30
CA ASP A 391 5.56 7.94 -3.66
C ASP A 391 5.73 6.58 -4.39
N LYS A 392 5.57 6.55 -5.73
CA LYS A 392 5.56 5.29 -6.49
C LYS A 392 6.94 4.61 -6.48
N PRO A 393 7.02 3.32 -6.14
CA PRO A 393 8.29 2.62 -5.97
C PRO A 393 9.12 2.58 -7.26
N GLY A 394 8.49 2.63 -8.45
CA GLY A 394 9.14 2.65 -9.75
C GLY A 394 10.20 3.76 -9.90
N THR A 395 10.01 4.91 -9.27
CA THR A 395 10.91 6.07 -9.32
C THR A 395 11.51 6.46 -7.98
N SER A 396 11.09 5.82 -6.89
CA SER A 396 11.49 6.17 -5.52
C SER A 396 12.65 5.34 -4.99
N CYS A 397 13.22 5.80 -3.87
CA CYS A 397 14.36 5.19 -3.21
C CYS A 397 13.95 4.61 -1.85
N PHE A 398 14.28 3.35 -1.63
CA PHE A 398 14.08 2.70 -0.34
C PHE A 398 15.18 3.07 0.65
N THR A 399 14.79 3.38 1.87
CA THR A 399 15.70 3.62 3.00
C THR A 399 15.28 2.79 4.21
N PRO A 400 16.22 2.28 5.02
CA PRO A 400 15.88 1.42 6.14
C PRO A 400 15.38 2.25 7.34
N ILE A 401 14.30 1.80 7.94
CA ILE A 401 13.78 2.28 9.23
C ILE A 401 13.70 1.06 10.15
N TYR A 402 14.49 1.07 11.22
CA TYR A 402 14.43 0.02 12.24
C TYR A 402 13.26 0.24 13.20
N SER A 403 12.69 -0.82 13.76
CA SER A 403 11.60 -0.78 14.74
C SER A 403 11.97 -0.01 16.02
N GLY A 404 13.27 -0.02 16.38
CA GLY A 404 13.81 0.64 17.56
C GLY A 404 14.08 2.14 17.41
N VAL A 405 13.79 2.77 16.25
CA VAL A 405 14.04 4.22 16.08
C VAL A 405 13.18 5.04 17.04
N LYS A 406 13.73 6.12 17.58
CA LYS A 406 13.03 7.01 18.54
C LYS A 406 12.24 8.12 17.85
N TYR A 407 12.71 8.55 16.68
CA TYR A 407 12.09 9.59 15.88
C TYR A 407 12.54 9.46 14.42
N LEU A 408 11.78 10.06 13.51
CA LEU A 408 12.09 10.17 12.09
C LEU A 408 12.48 11.62 11.75
N PRO A 409 13.08 11.89 10.56
CA PRO A 409 13.44 13.25 10.18
C PRO A 409 12.23 14.18 10.18
N GLU A 410 12.41 15.46 10.52
CA GLU A 410 11.32 16.44 10.58
C GLU A 410 10.56 16.54 9.24
N SER A 411 11.25 16.37 8.11
CA SER A 411 10.68 16.40 6.77
C SER A 411 9.65 15.29 6.50
N TYR A 412 9.66 14.20 7.27
CA TYR A 412 8.70 13.09 7.17
C TYR A 412 7.39 13.42 7.90
N ALA A 413 7.41 14.32 8.87
CA ALA A 413 6.22 14.84 9.56
C ALA A 413 5.58 16.02 8.80
N LYS A 414 6.14 16.40 7.64
CA LYS A 414 5.70 17.52 6.82
C LYS A 414 5.07 17.08 5.52
N GLY A 415 4.08 17.85 5.13
CA GLY A 415 3.38 17.74 3.87
C GLY A 415 2.00 17.10 4.00
N ASN A 416 1.17 17.25 2.98
CA ASN A 416 -0.17 16.70 2.91
C ASN A 416 -0.67 16.65 1.45
N ARG A 417 -1.47 15.65 1.11
CA ARG A 417 -2.08 15.51 -0.21
C ARG A 417 -3.51 16.08 -0.18
N GLY A 418 -3.82 17.10 -1.00
CA GLY A 418 -5.17 17.68 -1.14
C GLY A 418 -5.51 18.84 -0.18
N ALA A 419 -6.23 19.85 -0.68
CA ALA A 419 -6.13 21.27 -0.29
C ALA A 419 -6.91 21.73 0.99
N ASN A 420 -6.54 22.76 1.76
CA ASN A 420 -5.55 23.84 1.60
C ASN A 420 -4.24 23.32 1.06
N TYR A 421 -3.77 23.85 -0.07
CA TYR A 421 -2.49 23.44 -0.65
C TYR A 421 -1.50 23.19 0.48
N ASP A 422 -1.11 21.95 0.65
CA ASP A 422 0.30 21.79 0.91
C ASP A 422 0.96 22.38 -0.34
N VAL A 423 1.44 23.62 -0.18
CA VAL A 423 2.21 24.26 -1.23
C VAL A 423 3.35 23.31 -1.48
N PHE A 424 3.63 22.96 -2.74
CA PHE A 424 4.83 22.20 -3.10
C PHE A 424 5.99 22.71 -2.23
N SER A 425 6.38 21.89 -1.26
CA SER A 425 7.19 22.33 -0.13
C SER A 425 8.47 21.53 -0.15
N ARG A 426 9.58 22.26 -0.24
CA ARG A 426 10.91 21.64 -0.13
C ARG A 426 11.21 21.14 1.28
N GLU A 427 10.37 21.49 2.27
CA GLU A 427 10.49 20.97 3.63
C GLU A 427 9.88 19.56 3.78
N SER A 428 8.98 19.14 2.88
CA SER A 428 8.41 17.79 2.90
C SER A 428 9.30 16.81 2.16
N ALA A 429 9.59 15.67 2.79
CA ALA A 429 10.29 14.57 2.15
C ALA A 429 9.46 14.00 0.98
N TRP A 430 8.14 13.86 1.17
CA TRP A 430 7.24 13.27 0.18
C TRP A 430 7.29 14.02 -1.16
N TRP A 431 7.28 15.36 -1.14
CA TRP A 431 7.34 16.18 -2.36
C TRP A 431 8.62 15.99 -3.18
N ALA A 432 9.74 15.61 -2.56
CA ALA A 432 10.99 15.35 -3.29
C ALA A 432 10.81 14.17 -4.25
N PHE A 433 10.21 13.08 -3.76
CA PHE A 433 9.95 11.87 -4.52
C PHE A 433 8.81 12.06 -5.51
N ASN A 434 7.70 12.65 -5.06
CA ASN A 434 6.52 12.88 -5.89
C ASN A 434 6.83 13.81 -7.09
N PHE A 435 7.62 14.87 -6.89
CA PHE A 435 8.02 15.75 -8.00
C PHE A 435 8.87 15.01 -9.03
N VAL A 436 9.91 14.28 -8.60
CA VAL A 436 10.77 13.50 -9.51
C VAL A 436 9.93 12.50 -10.31
N SER A 437 9.06 11.76 -9.63
CA SER A 437 8.14 10.79 -10.20
C SER A 437 7.23 11.38 -11.28
N ASN A 438 6.57 12.50 -10.99
CA ASN A 438 5.65 13.16 -11.92
C ASN A 438 6.39 13.83 -13.07
N TYR A 439 7.52 14.49 -12.79
CA TYR A 439 8.32 15.17 -13.82
C TYR A 439 8.92 14.16 -14.80
N ALA A 440 9.29 12.96 -14.33
CA ALA A 440 9.79 11.87 -15.16
C ALA A 440 8.85 11.50 -16.31
N ASN A 441 7.52 11.67 -16.15
CA ASN A 441 6.55 11.32 -17.19
C ASN A 441 6.75 12.08 -18.51
N LEU A 442 7.37 13.26 -18.48
CA LEU A 442 7.66 14.06 -19.68
C LEU A 442 8.60 13.33 -20.66
N LYS A 443 9.58 12.58 -20.14
CA LYS A 443 10.58 11.83 -20.91
C LYS A 443 11.00 10.55 -20.20
N TYR A 444 10.02 9.72 -19.83
CA TYR A 444 10.20 8.60 -18.90
C TYR A 444 11.38 7.69 -19.26
N SER A 445 11.44 7.16 -20.48
CA SER A 445 12.50 6.23 -20.95
C SER A 445 13.94 6.76 -20.81
N VAL A 446 14.13 8.08 -20.72
CA VAL A 446 15.44 8.71 -20.53
C VAL A 446 15.63 9.12 -19.07
N MET A 447 14.66 9.83 -18.49
CA MET A 447 14.73 10.32 -17.11
C MET A 447 14.80 9.18 -16.08
N ILE A 448 14.18 8.03 -16.36
CA ILE A 448 14.23 6.87 -15.46
C ILE A 448 15.66 6.37 -15.26
N LYS A 449 16.54 6.49 -16.26
CA LYS A 449 17.94 6.08 -16.16
C LYS A 449 18.73 6.99 -15.23
N ASP A 450 18.47 8.30 -15.27
CA ASP A 450 19.08 9.26 -14.35
C ASP A 450 18.57 9.06 -12.92
N ILE A 451 17.29 8.74 -12.77
CA ILE A 451 16.69 8.39 -11.47
C ILE A 451 17.36 7.14 -10.91
N GLN A 452 17.49 6.08 -11.71
CA GLN A 452 18.19 4.84 -11.32
C GLN A 452 19.65 5.09 -10.94
N ALA A 453 20.37 5.94 -11.69
CA ALA A 453 21.76 6.27 -11.40
C ALA A 453 21.95 7.01 -10.06
N VAL A 454 20.92 7.68 -9.53
CA VAL A 454 20.93 8.29 -8.19
C VAL A 454 20.43 7.32 -7.13
N ARG A 455 19.35 6.59 -7.41
CA ARG A 455 18.69 5.67 -6.49
C ARG A 455 19.55 4.44 -6.17
N ASP A 456 20.00 3.73 -7.21
CA ASP A 456 20.58 2.40 -7.07
C ASP A 456 21.85 2.40 -6.20
N PRO A 457 22.77 3.40 -6.29
CA PRO A 457 23.91 3.47 -5.39
C PRO A 457 23.53 3.70 -3.91
N ILE A 458 22.49 4.48 -3.63
CA ILE A 458 22.03 4.72 -2.25
C ILE A 458 21.47 3.44 -1.64
N GLU A 459 20.63 2.72 -2.38
CA GLU A 459 20.08 1.44 -1.94
C GLU A 459 21.18 0.39 -1.78
N ALA A 460 22.08 0.28 -2.76
CA ALA A 460 23.19 -0.67 -2.72
C ALA A 460 24.12 -0.43 -1.51
N GLU A 461 24.43 0.82 -1.20
CA GLU A 461 25.20 1.19 -0.01
C GLU A 461 24.45 0.78 1.27
N ALA A 462 23.16 1.09 1.38
CA ALA A 462 22.36 0.73 2.56
C ALA A 462 22.32 -0.80 2.78
N PHE A 463 22.17 -1.59 1.73
CA PHE A 463 22.22 -3.06 1.81
C PHE A 463 23.63 -3.58 2.16
N ALA A 464 24.68 -3.01 1.56
CA ALA A 464 26.05 -3.41 1.86
C ALA A 464 26.45 -3.09 3.31
N MET A 465 25.94 -2.00 3.87
CA MET A 465 26.23 -1.57 5.24
C MET A 465 25.39 -2.29 6.30
N GLN A 466 24.24 -2.87 5.92
CA GLN A 466 23.29 -3.46 6.85
C GLN A 466 23.92 -4.45 7.86
N PRO A 467 24.76 -5.44 7.46
CA PRO A 467 25.33 -6.38 8.43
C PRO A 467 26.25 -5.72 9.46
N TYR A 468 26.99 -4.67 9.07
CA TYR A 468 27.89 -3.94 9.96
C TYR A 468 27.11 -3.05 10.93
N VAL A 469 26.05 -2.41 10.44
CA VAL A 469 25.14 -1.60 11.25
C VAL A 469 24.44 -2.47 12.29
N GLU A 470 23.91 -3.61 11.89
CA GLU A 470 23.23 -4.54 12.81
C GLU A 470 24.21 -5.12 13.84
N LYS A 471 25.44 -5.44 13.42
CA LYS A 471 26.48 -5.90 14.35
C LYS A 471 26.84 -4.82 15.38
N ALA A 472 27.06 -3.58 14.94
CA ALA A 472 27.35 -2.46 15.84
C ALA A 472 26.17 -2.19 16.79
N ALA A 473 24.94 -2.21 16.28
CA ALA A 473 23.74 -2.06 17.09
C ALA A 473 23.61 -3.17 18.14
N LEU A 474 23.91 -4.43 17.78
CA LEU A 474 23.89 -5.55 18.71
C LEU A 474 24.95 -5.41 19.81
N ASP A 475 26.16 -4.96 19.46
CA ASP A 475 27.24 -4.73 20.42
C ASP A 475 26.92 -3.58 21.39
N LEU A 476 26.19 -2.56 20.93
CA LEU A 476 25.66 -1.49 21.78
C LEU A 476 24.51 -1.98 22.66
N TYR A 477 23.60 -2.78 22.10
CA TYR A 477 22.42 -3.31 22.79
C TYR A 477 22.81 -4.18 23.99
N ALA A 478 23.88 -4.96 23.85
CA ALA A 478 24.43 -5.77 24.93
C ALA A 478 24.93 -4.94 26.13
N LYS A 479 25.26 -3.66 25.92
CA LYS A 479 25.66 -2.72 26.98
C LYS A 479 24.45 -1.97 27.54
N ASP A 480 23.65 -1.42 26.64
CA ASP A 480 22.43 -0.68 26.96
C ASP A 480 21.52 -0.65 25.71
N PRO A 481 20.30 -1.21 25.78
CA PRO A 481 19.33 -1.13 24.70
C PRO A 481 19.10 0.28 24.14
N GLU A 482 19.19 1.32 24.97
CA GLU A 482 18.98 2.71 24.54
C GLU A 482 20.10 3.23 23.63
N LEU A 483 21.34 2.80 23.85
CA LEU A 483 22.47 3.13 22.97
C LEU A 483 22.28 2.56 21.55
N ALA A 484 21.75 1.34 21.45
CA ALA A 484 21.43 0.75 20.15
C ALA A 484 20.29 1.51 19.46
N LYS A 485 19.23 1.88 20.19
CA LYS A 485 18.12 2.68 19.65
C LYS A 485 18.60 4.05 19.17
N ASP A 486 19.49 4.72 19.91
CA ASP A 486 20.08 6.00 19.49
C ASP A 486 20.91 5.85 18.22
N PHE A 487 21.77 4.83 18.17
CA PHE A 487 22.58 4.54 16.99
C PHE A 487 21.72 4.25 15.75
N LEU A 488 20.72 3.38 15.87
CA LEU A 488 19.81 3.04 14.78
C LEU A 488 18.96 4.22 14.33
N THR A 489 18.55 5.09 15.28
CA THR A 489 17.84 6.33 14.97
C THR A 489 18.71 7.25 14.12
N GLN A 490 19.96 7.47 14.52
CA GLN A 490 20.90 8.31 13.76
C GLN A 490 21.21 7.73 12.38
N TYR A 491 21.44 6.42 12.30
CA TYR A 491 21.69 5.74 11.03
C TYR A 491 20.50 5.85 10.05
N SER A 492 19.30 5.48 10.51
CA SER A 492 18.09 5.51 9.68
C SER A 492 17.82 6.93 9.19
N ASN A 493 17.92 7.92 10.09
CA ASN A 493 17.70 9.33 9.75
C ASN A 493 18.78 9.90 8.83
N SER A 494 20.03 9.43 8.94
CA SER A 494 21.12 9.83 8.04
C SER A 494 20.83 9.38 6.60
N LEU A 495 20.45 8.12 6.40
CA LEU A 495 20.10 7.58 5.08
C LEU A 495 18.83 8.22 4.51
N ALA A 496 17.79 8.39 5.34
CA ALA A 496 16.56 9.08 4.95
C ALA A 496 16.84 10.50 4.45
N ASN A 497 17.62 11.29 5.19
CA ASN A 497 18.01 12.64 4.79
C ASN A 497 18.90 12.64 3.55
N LYS A 498 19.84 11.68 3.42
CA LYS A 498 20.67 11.51 2.22
C LYS A 498 19.81 11.29 0.98
N ALA A 499 18.82 10.40 1.05
CA ALA A 499 17.90 10.13 -0.05
C ALA A 499 17.05 11.36 -0.39
N VAL A 500 16.44 12.03 0.59
CA VAL A 500 15.64 13.25 0.36
C VAL A 500 16.47 14.35 -0.31
N ASN A 501 17.69 14.60 0.19
CA ASN A 501 18.58 15.61 -0.39
C ASN A 501 19.01 15.24 -1.82
N ALA A 502 19.31 13.96 -2.07
CA ALA A 502 19.62 13.47 -3.41
C ALA A 502 18.45 13.66 -4.38
N TYR A 503 17.22 13.41 -3.93
CA TYR A 503 16.02 13.58 -4.75
C TYR A 503 15.69 15.04 -5.02
N TRP A 504 15.94 15.96 -4.07
CA TRP A 504 15.82 17.40 -4.35
C TRP A 504 16.85 17.90 -5.37
N LYS A 505 18.09 17.40 -5.29
CA LYS A 505 19.11 17.68 -6.30
C LYS A 505 18.72 17.09 -7.65
N LEU A 506 18.21 15.87 -7.67
CA LEU A 506 17.74 15.18 -8.87
C LEU A 506 16.56 15.94 -9.52
N ALA A 507 15.57 16.39 -8.74
CA ALA A 507 14.47 17.21 -9.23
C ALA A 507 14.97 18.44 -10.00
N SER A 508 15.93 19.18 -9.41
CA SER A 508 16.54 20.35 -10.05
C SER A 508 17.33 19.96 -11.32
N THR A 509 18.03 18.83 -11.26
CA THR A 509 18.84 18.31 -12.38
C THR A 509 17.96 17.91 -13.56
N LEU A 510 16.88 17.15 -13.33
CA LEU A 510 15.96 16.72 -14.38
C LEU A 510 15.27 17.94 -15.03
N ALA A 511 14.85 18.92 -14.22
CA ALA A 511 14.23 20.13 -14.72
C ALA A 511 15.16 20.94 -15.65
N ALA A 512 16.41 21.13 -15.24
CA ALA A 512 17.39 21.85 -16.07
C ALA A 512 17.81 21.05 -17.30
N ARG A 513 18.07 19.75 -17.13
CA ARG A 513 18.63 18.88 -18.18
C ARG A 513 17.67 18.65 -19.33
N TYR A 514 16.37 18.60 -19.05
CA TYR A 514 15.34 18.23 -20.03
C TYR A 514 14.38 19.38 -20.39
N THR A 515 14.76 20.62 -20.07
CA THR A 515 13.95 21.81 -20.38
C THR A 515 13.61 21.89 -21.87
N ASP A 516 12.38 22.33 -22.16
CA ASP A 516 11.86 22.58 -23.50
C ASP A 516 12.01 21.41 -24.48
N GLY A 517 12.04 20.18 -23.97
CA GLY A 517 12.20 18.98 -24.80
C GLY A 517 13.62 18.75 -25.29
N TYR A 518 14.62 19.47 -24.78
CA TYR A 518 16.04 19.19 -25.04
C TYR A 518 16.60 18.13 -24.09
N THR A 519 17.88 17.80 -24.27
CA THR A 519 18.70 17.01 -23.37
C THR A 519 20.09 17.63 -23.36
N TYR A 520 20.40 18.29 -22.25
CA TYR A 520 21.70 18.91 -22.03
C TYR A 520 22.69 17.90 -21.43
N GLY A 521 23.94 17.92 -21.89
CA GLY A 521 25.03 17.17 -21.28
C GLY A 521 25.40 17.75 -19.91
N TYR A 522 26.01 16.93 -19.05
CA TYR A 522 26.42 17.36 -17.70
C TYR A 522 27.55 18.40 -17.76
N ASP A 523 28.56 18.19 -18.60
CA ASP A 523 29.83 18.93 -18.53
C ASP A 523 30.35 19.43 -19.89
N ASP A 524 29.66 19.18 -20.99
CA ASP A 524 30.15 19.52 -22.34
C ASP A 524 29.40 20.67 -23.02
N GLY A 525 28.37 21.22 -22.36
CA GLY A 525 27.53 22.30 -22.89
C GLY A 525 26.74 21.90 -24.14
N LYS A 526 26.76 20.63 -24.54
CA LYS A 526 26.05 20.17 -25.73
C LYS A 526 24.58 19.97 -25.39
N SER A 527 23.72 20.50 -26.24
CA SER A 527 22.31 20.17 -26.26
C SER A 527 22.03 19.22 -27.41
N SER A 528 21.13 18.28 -27.17
CA SER A 528 20.54 17.46 -28.22
C SER A 528 19.03 17.52 -28.07
N SER A 529 18.32 17.37 -29.19
CA SER A 529 16.90 17.01 -29.19
C SER A 529 16.80 15.65 -29.84
N THR A 530 16.44 14.63 -29.06
CA THR A 530 16.20 13.27 -29.58
C THR A 530 14.94 13.21 -30.44
N GLY A 531 14.14 14.28 -30.49
CA GLY A 531 12.83 14.29 -31.14
C GLY A 531 11.88 13.25 -30.54
N TYR A 532 10.81 12.97 -31.27
CA TYR A 532 9.92 11.84 -30.96
C TYR A 532 10.33 10.60 -31.75
N PRO A 533 10.18 9.38 -31.21
CA PRO A 533 10.50 8.17 -31.95
C PRO A 533 9.68 8.05 -33.24
N LYS A 534 10.33 7.60 -34.33
CA LYS A 534 9.69 7.47 -35.65
C LYS A 534 8.43 6.61 -35.61
N GLU A 535 8.48 5.46 -34.92
CA GLU A 535 7.32 4.57 -34.80
C GLU A 535 6.10 5.26 -34.18
N TRP A 536 6.32 6.10 -33.17
CA TRP A 536 5.25 6.87 -32.55
C TRP A 536 4.73 7.96 -33.50
N LEU A 537 5.63 8.67 -34.18
CA LEU A 537 5.27 9.68 -35.19
C LEU A 537 4.43 9.08 -36.32
N ASP A 538 4.82 7.91 -36.83
CA ASP A 538 4.07 7.20 -37.88
C ASP A 538 2.67 6.81 -37.37
N ALA A 539 2.59 6.29 -36.15
CA ALA A 539 1.34 5.82 -35.55
C ALA A 539 0.33 6.96 -35.24
N ILE A 540 0.80 8.17 -34.96
CA ILE A 540 -0.07 9.35 -34.79
C ILE A 540 -0.34 10.11 -36.10
N GLY A 541 0.20 9.64 -37.23
CA GLY A 541 0.06 10.32 -38.52
C GLY A 541 0.76 11.69 -38.55
N PHE A 542 1.94 11.79 -37.95
CA PHE A 542 2.71 13.03 -37.92
C PHE A 542 2.93 13.58 -39.33
N GLY A 543 2.63 14.86 -39.53
CA GLY A 543 2.74 15.55 -40.82
C GLY A 543 1.56 15.35 -41.77
N LEU A 544 0.61 14.44 -41.52
CA LEU A 544 -0.54 14.26 -42.44
C LEU A 544 -1.39 15.53 -42.59
N SER A 545 -1.51 16.33 -41.54
CA SER A 545 -2.24 17.61 -41.56
C SER A 545 -1.52 18.68 -42.40
N THR A 546 -0.21 18.57 -42.58
CA THR A 546 0.61 19.52 -43.36
C THR A 546 0.84 19.07 -44.81
N ILE A 547 0.50 17.82 -45.14
CA ILE A 547 0.43 17.36 -46.52
C ILE A 547 -0.86 17.89 -47.15
N ARG A 548 -0.70 18.60 -48.28
CA ARG A 548 -1.83 19.10 -49.07
C ARG A 548 -2.77 17.93 -49.44
N PRO A 549 -4.09 18.10 -49.37
CA PRO A 549 -5.04 17.01 -49.61
C PRO A 549 -4.78 16.22 -50.90
N GLU A 550 -4.39 16.89 -51.98
CA GLU A 550 -4.10 16.28 -53.29
C GLU A 550 -2.83 15.41 -53.36
N LEU A 551 -2.00 15.46 -52.31
CA LEU A 551 -0.76 14.70 -52.15
C LEU A 551 -0.88 13.60 -51.08
N ARG A 552 -2.00 13.48 -50.36
CA ARG A 552 -2.16 12.43 -49.33
C ARG A 552 -2.33 11.06 -50.00
N GLY A 553 -1.44 10.12 -49.70
CA GLY A 553 -1.51 8.73 -50.21
C GLY A 553 -0.95 8.50 -51.62
N LYS A 554 -0.31 9.52 -52.22
CA LYS A 554 0.65 9.38 -53.32
C LYS A 554 2.06 9.36 -52.73
#